data_AF-A0A935IK36-F1
#
_entry.id   AF-A0A935IK36-F1
#
_cell.length_a   1.000
_cell.length_b   1.000
_cell.length_c   1.000
_cell.angle_alpha   90.00
_cell.angle_beta   90.00
_cell.angle_gamma   90.00
#
_symmetry.space_group_name_H-M   'P 1'
#
loop_
_entity.id
_entity.type
_entity.pdbx_description
1 polymer ?
#
loop_
_entity_poly.entity_id
_entity_poly.type
_entity_poly.pdbx_seq_one_letter_code
_entity_poly.pdbx_strand_id
1 'polypeptide(L)'
;MGKHYSWISTHSFGLKSDGTLWAWGFNSHGQLGDGTNVNRSSPAKIGIEQNWISLKAGNQFTLGLKSDRGQVCATGNNGYGELGDGTNENKSSFVCNTTVINNAPTITCVDNQTRSTDPDVFNYMVQSTEFDPIAYAGNISAGIINNSYNQSSTLANAIFPVGTTTVVWTVTDSISNDTATCSFDVTINSQCPSDIYLYSQSDVDSFQYKYPDCQFRVFVNY
;
A
#
# COMPACT_ATOMS: atom_id res chain seq x y z
N MET A 1 10.78 27.38 -12.11
CA MET A 1 9.74 28.01 -11.27
C MET A 1 8.45 28.07 -12.06
N GLY A 2 7.49 27.18 -11.77
CA GLY A 2 6.15 27.29 -12.36
C GLY A 2 5.40 28.44 -11.71
N LYS A 3 4.88 29.39 -12.49
CA LYS A 3 4.04 30.49 -12.00
C LYS A 3 2.58 30.08 -12.19
N HIS A 4 1.84 29.88 -11.11
CA HIS A 4 0.39 29.65 -11.17
C HIS A 4 -0.33 30.99 -10.93
N TYR A 5 -0.92 31.55 -11.98
CA TYR A 5 -1.69 32.79 -11.91
C TYR A 5 -3.18 32.47 -11.70
N SER A 6 -3.79 33.05 -10.67
CA SER A 6 -5.24 33.03 -10.41
C SER A 6 -5.76 34.47 -10.56
N TRP A 7 -6.75 34.66 -11.44
CA TRP A 7 -7.15 35.98 -11.98
C TRP A 7 -7.81 36.95 -10.97
N ILE A 8 -7.96 36.57 -9.70
CA ILE A 8 -8.58 37.42 -8.65
C ILE A 8 -7.86 37.35 -7.29
N SER A 9 -6.62 36.87 -7.24
CA SER A 9 -5.88 36.77 -5.98
C SER A 9 -4.92 37.93 -5.77
N THR A 10 -4.90 38.48 -4.55
CA THR A 10 -3.98 39.54 -4.11
C THR A 10 -2.71 39.01 -3.43
N HIS A 11 -2.51 37.69 -3.44
CA HIS A 11 -1.32 37.04 -2.93
C HIS A 11 -0.77 36.06 -3.97
N SER A 12 0.46 35.64 -3.76
CA SER A 12 1.21 34.82 -4.71
C SER A 12 2.10 33.85 -3.97
N PHE A 13 2.45 32.76 -4.64
CA PHE A 13 3.28 31.71 -4.10
C PHE A 13 4.28 31.21 -5.14
N GLY A 14 5.36 30.64 -4.64
CA GLY A 14 6.41 30.00 -5.41
C GLY A 14 6.71 28.64 -4.80
N LEU A 15 6.60 27.60 -5.63
CA LEU A 15 7.01 26.25 -5.27
C LEU A 15 8.37 25.95 -5.92
N LYS A 16 9.34 25.54 -5.10
CA LYS A 16 10.64 25.08 -5.58
C LYS A 16 10.61 23.57 -5.85
N SER A 17 11.55 23.10 -6.67
CA SER A 17 11.69 21.66 -6.99
C SER A 17 12.13 20.81 -5.81
N ASP A 18 12.69 21.43 -4.76
CA ASP A 18 12.99 20.80 -3.48
C ASP A 18 11.76 20.71 -2.55
N GLY A 19 10.57 21.01 -3.07
CA GLY A 19 9.30 20.99 -2.35
C GLY A 19 9.12 22.09 -1.29
N THR A 20 10.00 23.10 -1.25
CA THR A 20 9.81 24.26 -0.35
C THR A 20 8.81 25.27 -0.90
N LEU A 21 7.96 25.79 -0.01
CA LEU A 21 6.95 26.80 -0.31
C LEU A 21 7.44 28.21 0.08
N TRP A 22 7.13 29.17 -0.79
CA TRP A 22 7.34 30.60 -0.57
C TRP A 22 6.06 31.35 -0.90
N ALA A 23 5.71 32.38 -0.12
CA ALA A 23 4.53 33.20 -0.37
C ALA A 23 4.80 34.70 -0.17
N TRP A 24 4.04 35.55 -0.87
CA TRP A 24 4.09 37.00 -0.76
C TRP A 24 2.77 37.65 -1.19
N GLY A 25 2.61 38.93 -0.88
CA GLY A 25 1.44 39.75 -1.18
C GLY A 25 0.62 40.06 0.07
N PHE A 26 -0.69 40.21 -0.15
CA PHE A 26 -1.66 40.53 0.89
C PHE A 26 -1.85 39.37 1.87
N ASN A 27 -1.95 39.64 3.18
CA ASN A 27 -2.00 38.63 4.23
C ASN A 27 -2.97 38.96 5.39
N SER A 28 -3.96 39.85 5.23
CA SER A 28 -4.78 40.28 6.36
C SER A 28 -5.59 39.17 7.04
N HIS A 29 -5.85 38.07 6.34
CA HIS A 29 -6.60 36.92 6.84
C HIS A 29 -5.70 35.70 7.08
N GLY A 30 -4.38 35.83 6.88
CA GLY A 30 -3.45 34.72 7.05
C GLY A 30 -3.19 33.89 5.79
N GLN A 31 -3.64 34.33 4.62
CA GLN A 31 -3.57 33.58 3.36
C GLN A 31 -2.16 33.20 2.89
N LEU A 32 -1.11 33.82 3.43
CA LEU A 32 0.28 33.41 3.15
C LEU A 32 0.70 32.16 3.95
N GLY A 33 0.02 31.85 5.06
CA GLY A 33 0.35 30.71 5.91
C GLY A 33 1.64 30.85 6.70
N ASP A 34 2.17 32.08 6.86
CA ASP A 34 3.45 32.37 7.53
C ASP A 34 3.34 32.53 9.06
N GLY A 35 2.17 32.21 9.63
CA GLY A 35 1.84 32.38 11.04
C GLY A 35 1.45 33.81 11.42
N THR A 36 1.45 34.75 10.46
CA THR A 36 1.14 36.15 10.70
C THR A 36 -0.01 36.65 9.82
N ASN A 37 -0.47 37.88 10.11
CA ASN A 37 -1.39 38.61 9.22
C ASN A 37 -0.68 39.80 8.52
N VAL A 38 0.65 39.70 8.37
CA VAL A 38 1.48 40.79 7.86
C VAL A 38 1.73 40.60 6.37
N ASN A 39 1.46 41.63 5.58
CA ASN A 39 1.75 41.64 4.15
C ASN A 39 3.24 41.47 3.88
N ARG A 40 3.59 40.78 2.80
CA ARG A 40 4.99 40.60 2.37
C ARG A 40 5.15 41.16 0.96
N SER A 41 6.00 42.16 0.77
CA SER A 41 6.33 42.68 -0.56
C SER A 41 7.35 41.82 -1.32
N SER A 42 7.95 40.84 -0.64
CA SER A 42 8.93 39.91 -1.20
C SER A 42 8.63 38.47 -0.76
N PRO A 43 9.00 37.45 -1.57
CA PRO A 43 8.83 36.05 -1.19
C PRO A 43 9.42 35.74 0.19
N ALA A 44 8.61 35.20 1.08
CA ALA A 44 9.02 34.66 2.37
C ALA A 44 8.85 33.14 2.37
N LYS A 45 9.82 32.41 2.91
CA LYS A 45 9.73 30.95 3.04
C LYS A 45 8.65 30.60 4.07
N ILE A 46 7.79 29.65 3.74
CA ILE A 46 6.70 29.20 4.60
C ILE A 46 7.08 27.87 5.24
N GLY A 47 7.19 27.86 6.57
CA GLY A 47 7.58 26.68 7.34
C GLY A 47 8.96 26.12 6.96
N ILE A 48 9.20 24.87 7.37
CA ILE A 48 10.44 24.14 7.12
C ILE A 48 10.27 22.96 6.14
N GLU A 49 9.03 22.67 5.77
CA GLU A 49 8.66 21.48 5.02
C GLU A 49 9.12 21.54 3.55
N GLN A 50 9.32 20.35 2.98
CA GLN A 50 9.92 20.13 1.64
C GLN A 50 9.08 19.16 0.80
N ASN A 51 7.80 19.03 1.12
CA ASN A 51 6.88 18.06 0.53
C ASN A 51 5.70 18.74 -0.16
N TRP A 52 5.72 20.06 -0.40
CA TRP A 52 4.66 20.72 -1.16
C TRP A 52 4.74 20.35 -2.64
N ILE A 53 3.60 20.03 -3.27
CA ILE A 53 3.56 19.61 -4.67
C ILE A 53 2.62 20.45 -5.55
N SER A 54 1.62 21.10 -4.96
CA SER A 54 0.69 21.95 -5.71
C SER A 54 0.00 22.96 -4.80
N LEU A 55 -0.18 24.19 -5.28
CA LEU A 55 -0.81 25.28 -4.55
C LEU A 55 -1.86 25.96 -5.43
N LYS A 56 -2.94 26.43 -4.81
CA LYS A 56 -3.99 27.25 -5.42
C LYS A 56 -4.35 28.41 -4.51
N ALA A 57 -4.23 29.63 -5.03
CA ALA A 57 -4.73 30.82 -4.36
C ALA A 57 -6.19 31.06 -4.70
N GLY A 58 -7.01 31.12 -3.67
CA GLY A 58 -8.33 31.74 -3.69
C GLY A 58 -8.24 33.26 -3.50
N ASN A 59 -9.39 33.88 -3.21
CA ASN A 59 -9.47 35.33 -2.99
C ASN A 59 -8.65 35.75 -1.76
N GLN A 60 -8.95 35.16 -0.59
CA GLN A 60 -8.29 35.44 0.68
C GLN A 60 -7.88 34.17 1.43
N PHE A 61 -7.75 33.04 0.73
CA PHE A 61 -7.27 31.78 1.28
C PHE A 61 -6.37 31.06 0.27
N THR A 62 -5.55 30.15 0.75
CA THR A 62 -4.68 29.28 -0.04
C THR A 62 -4.99 27.83 0.28
N LEU A 63 -5.10 27.00 -0.75
CA LEU A 63 -5.09 25.55 -0.65
C LEU A 63 -3.74 25.02 -1.15
N GLY A 64 -3.24 23.98 -0.49
CA GLY A 64 -2.02 23.31 -0.89
C GLY A 64 -2.11 21.80 -0.72
N LEU A 65 -1.44 21.09 -1.60
CA LEU A 65 -1.28 19.65 -1.58
C LEU A 65 0.16 19.33 -1.18
N LYS A 66 0.31 18.41 -0.24
CA LYS A 66 1.59 17.80 0.09
C LYS A 66 1.71 16.41 -0.53
N SER A 67 2.94 15.98 -0.78
CA SER A 67 3.26 14.66 -1.30
C SER A 67 3.01 13.56 -0.27
N ASP A 68 3.06 13.85 1.03
CA ASP A 68 2.72 12.88 2.07
C ASP A 68 1.21 12.77 2.24
N ARG A 69 0.67 11.60 1.89
CA ARG A 69 -0.72 11.19 2.16
C ARG A 69 -1.80 11.99 1.43
N GLY A 70 -1.45 12.73 0.37
CA GLY A 70 -2.41 13.55 -0.38
C GLY A 70 -3.13 14.57 0.51
N GLN A 71 -2.48 15.04 1.59
CA GLN A 71 -3.07 15.97 2.53
C GLN A 71 -3.34 17.31 1.84
N VAL A 72 -4.61 17.73 1.92
CA VAL A 72 -5.02 19.09 1.57
C VAL A 72 -4.83 19.95 2.80
N CYS A 73 -3.97 20.94 2.67
CA CYS A 73 -3.75 21.97 3.67
C CYS A 73 -4.38 23.28 3.21
N ALA A 74 -4.90 24.05 4.15
CA ALA A 74 -5.57 25.31 3.87
C ALA A 74 -5.15 26.38 4.87
N THR A 75 -5.12 27.64 4.43
CA THR A 75 -4.83 28.81 5.28
C THR A 75 -5.53 30.05 4.74
N GLY A 76 -5.73 31.07 5.57
CA GLY A 76 -6.41 32.32 5.21
C GLY A 76 -7.84 32.42 5.74
N ASN A 77 -8.70 33.08 4.96
CA ASN A 77 -10.10 33.33 5.26
C ASN A 77 -10.88 32.02 5.40
N ASN A 78 -11.68 31.93 6.45
CA ASN A 78 -12.49 30.76 6.78
C ASN A 78 -13.90 31.15 7.26
N GLY A 79 -14.36 32.38 7.03
CA GLY A 79 -15.65 32.86 7.55
C GLY A 79 -16.87 32.03 7.10
N TYR A 80 -16.72 31.25 6.01
CA TYR A 80 -17.73 30.34 5.47
C TYR A 80 -17.28 28.87 5.47
N GLY A 81 -16.17 28.54 6.15
CA GLY A 81 -15.61 27.19 6.16
C GLY A 81 -14.77 26.86 4.92
N GLU A 82 -14.24 27.87 4.21
CA GLU A 82 -13.44 27.69 2.98
C GLU A 82 -12.22 26.78 3.16
N LEU A 83 -11.71 26.67 4.39
CA LEU A 83 -10.56 25.83 4.72
C LEU A 83 -10.93 24.35 4.94
N GLY A 84 -12.22 24.04 5.12
CA GLY A 84 -12.69 22.66 5.29
C GLY A 84 -12.13 21.97 6.53
N ASP A 85 -11.75 22.72 7.57
CA ASP A 85 -11.16 22.21 8.82
C ASP A 85 -12.20 22.00 9.94
N GLY A 86 -13.50 22.10 9.61
CA GLY A 86 -14.60 22.00 10.57
C GLY A 86 -14.82 23.25 11.41
N THR A 87 -14.10 24.35 11.14
CA THR A 87 -14.26 25.63 11.82
C THR A 87 -14.63 26.74 10.83
N ASN A 88 -15.08 27.88 11.36
CA ASN A 88 -15.25 29.12 10.60
C ASN A 88 -14.19 30.17 10.98
N GLU A 89 -13.04 29.72 11.49
CA GLU A 89 -11.99 30.58 12.04
C GLU A 89 -10.83 30.70 11.07
N ASN A 90 -10.43 31.94 10.76
CA ASN A 90 -9.30 32.22 9.88
C ASN A 90 -8.01 31.60 10.44
N LYS A 91 -7.14 31.10 9.57
CA LYS A 91 -5.87 30.50 9.96
C LYS A 91 -4.71 31.26 9.35
N SER A 92 -3.78 31.73 10.18
CA SER A 92 -2.54 32.36 9.71
C SER A 92 -1.42 31.39 9.38
N SER A 93 -1.60 30.12 9.74
CA SER A 93 -0.73 29.00 9.35
C SER A 93 -1.52 27.98 8.55
N PHE A 94 -0.84 27.18 7.75
CA PHE A 94 -1.47 26.03 7.10
C PHE A 94 -1.99 25.03 8.12
N VAL A 95 -3.28 24.70 8.01
CA VAL A 95 -3.92 23.59 8.73
C VAL A 95 -4.19 22.50 7.71
N CYS A 96 -3.70 21.30 7.97
CA CYS A 96 -3.87 20.16 7.08
C CYS A 96 -5.02 19.28 7.58
N ASN A 97 -6.02 19.06 6.73
CA ASN A 97 -7.10 18.14 7.07
C ASN A 97 -6.56 16.70 6.96
N THR A 98 -6.74 15.91 8.02
CA THR A 98 -6.33 14.50 8.09
C THR A 98 -7.35 13.55 7.45
N THR A 99 -8.56 14.05 7.16
CA THR A 99 -9.66 13.30 6.54
C THR A 99 -9.58 13.37 5.01
N VAL A 100 -8.56 12.70 4.46
CA VAL A 100 -8.59 11.85 3.26
C VAL A 100 -9.15 12.42 1.92
N ILE A 101 -8.26 12.56 0.93
CA ILE A 101 -8.46 12.02 -0.43
C ILE A 101 -7.54 10.81 -0.68
N ASN A 102 -6.99 10.23 0.38
CA ASN A 102 -6.13 9.07 0.33
C ASN A 102 -6.96 7.78 0.38
N ASN A 103 -7.28 7.23 -0.79
CA ASN A 103 -7.88 5.90 -0.86
C ASN A 103 -6.83 4.87 -0.43
N ALA A 104 -6.81 4.56 0.88
CA ALA A 104 -5.88 3.60 1.47
C ALA A 104 -5.87 2.30 0.64
N PRO A 105 -4.69 1.68 0.46
CA PRO A 105 -4.62 0.49 -0.37
C PRO A 105 -5.46 -0.64 0.25
N THR A 106 -6.09 -1.43 -0.60
CA THR A 106 -6.75 -2.67 -0.22
C THR A 106 -6.16 -3.82 -1.04
N ILE A 107 -6.16 -5.01 -0.47
CA ILE A 107 -5.74 -6.23 -1.15
C ILE A 107 -6.61 -7.40 -0.67
N THR A 108 -6.97 -8.28 -1.60
CA THR A 108 -7.73 -9.50 -1.35
C THR A 108 -6.96 -10.68 -1.91
N CYS A 109 -6.53 -11.56 -1.01
CA CYS A 109 -5.85 -12.81 -1.36
C CYS A 109 -6.86 -13.83 -1.88
N VAL A 110 -6.33 -14.88 -2.53
CA VAL A 110 -7.08 -16.13 -2.69
C VAL A 110 -7.36 -16.76 -1.32
N ASP A 111 -8.38 -17.61 -1.25
CA ASP A 111 -8.59 -18.47 -0.09
C ASP A 111 -7.45 -19.48 0.07
N ASN A 112 -7.36 -20.12 1.24
CA ASN A 112 -6.39 -21.19 1.48
C ASN A 112 -6.45 -22.26 0.37
N GLN A 113 -5.28 -22.61 -0.16
CA GLN A 113 -5.12 -23.51 -1.29
C GLN A 113 -4.52 -24.84 -0.84
N THR A 114 -5.04 -25.92 -1.42
CA THR A 114 -4.44 -27.26 -1.28
C THR A 114 -4.08 -27.77 -2.67
N ARG A 115 -2.87 -28.33 -2.81
CA ARG A 115 -2.45 -29.07 -4.00
C ARG A 115 -1.92 -30.43 -3.58
N SER A 116 -2.07 -31.39 -4.48
CA SER A 116 -1.54 -32.72 -4.31
C SER A 116 -0.60 -33.01 -5.46
N THR A 117 0.56 -33.58 -5.14
CA THR A 117 1.59 -33.97 -6.10
C THR A 117 1.60 -35.48 -6.27
N ASP A 118 2.15 -35.97 -7.38
CA ASP A 118 2.34 -37.40 -7.56
C ASP A 118 3.17 -38.01 -6.42
N PRO A 119 3.07 -39.33 -6.19
CA PRO A 119 3.95 -40.05 -5.27
C PRO A 119 5.43 -39.72 -5.49
N ASP A 120 6.18 -39.57 -4.41
CA ASP A 120 7.61 -39.20 -4.41
C ASP A 120 7.95 -37.81 -5.02
N VAL A 121 6.95 -36.97 -5.33
CA VAL A 121 7.15 -35.58 -5.73
C VAL A 121 6.94 -34.65 -4.54
N PHE A 122 8.03 -34.04 -4.04
CA PHE A 122 8.03 -33.26 -2.80
C PHE A 122 7.89 -31.75 -2.99
N ASN A 123 7.46 -31.31 -4.17
CA ASN A 123 7.23 -29.91 -4.45
C ASN A 123 6.16 -29.70 -5.51
N TYR A 124 5.59 -28.50 -5.50
CA TYR A 124 4.60 -28.06 -6.46
C TYR A 124 5.08 -26.77 -7.12
N MET A 125 5.08 -26.74 -8.45
CA MET A 125 5.34 -25.52 -9.21
C MET A 125 4.01 -24.80 -9.48
N VAL A 126 3.92 -23.55 -9.03
CA VAL A 126 2.75 -22.69 -9.25
C VAL A 126 2.52 -22.48 -10.74
N GLN A 127 1.29 -22.73 -11.18
CA GLN A 127 0.84 -22.60 -12.54
C GLN A 127 0.22 -21.22 -12.77
N SER A 128 0.79 -20.44 -13.69
CA SER A 128 0.26 -19.11 -14.02
C SER A 128 0.10 -18.24 -12.76
N THR A 129 -1.03 -17.55 -12.61
CA THR A 129 -1.32 -16.61 -11.51
C THR A 129 -2.25 -17.19 -10.45
N GLU A 130 -2.33 -18.51 -10.29
CA GLU A 130 -3.33 -19.16 -9.42
C GLU A 130 -3.23 -18.77 -7.93
N PHE A 131 -2.06 -18.30 -7.49
CA PHE A 131 -1.77 -17.87 -6.11
C PHE A 131 -1.54 -16.36 -5.98
N ASP A 132 -1.75 -15.61 -7.08
CA ASP A 132 -1.70 -14.16 -7.06
C ASP A 132 -3.00 -13.58 -6.46
N PRO A 133 -2.99 -12.34 -5.91
CA PRO A 133 -4.18 -11.76 -5.29
C PRO A 133 -5.32 -11.54 -6.28
N ILE A 134 -6.56 -11.71 -5.81
CA ILE A 134 -7.79 -11.58 -6.62
C ILE A 134 -8.03 -10.11 -7.01
N ALA A 135 -7.77 -9.20 -6.07
CA ALA A 135 -7.98 -7.78 -6.27
C ALA A 135 -7.06 -6.96 -5.38
N TYR A 136 -6.71 -5.78 -5.86
CA TYR A 136 -6.10 -4.72 -5.07
C TYR A 136 -6.49 -3.36 -5.65
N ALA A 137 -6.72 -2.36 -4.80
CA ALA A 137 -7.19 -1.03 -5.19
C ALA A 137 -6.63 0.06 -4.27
N GLY A 138 -6.64 1.32 -4.72
CA GLY A 138 -6.04 2.47 -4.03
C GLY A 138 -5.45 3.46 -5.04
N ASN A 139 -4.71 4.47 -4.59
CA ASN A 139 -3.92 5.34 -5.48
C ASN A 139 -2.64 4.61 -5.98
N ILE A 140 -2.80 3.39 -6.48
CA ILE A 140 -1.75 2.43 -6.81
C ILE A 140 -1.25 2.61 -8.25
N SER A 141 -1.27 3.83 -8.80
CA SER A 141 -0.81 4.04 -10.19
C SER A 141 0.69 3.76 -10.40
N ALA A 142 1.44 3.49 -9.31
CA ALA A 142 2.81 2.99 -9.30
C ALA A 142 3.17 2.18 -8.03
N GLY A 143 2.17 1.62 -7.32
CA GLY A 143 2.41 0.95 -6.04
C GLY A 143 3.14 -0.39 -6.18
N ILE A 144 3.94 -0.74 -5.17
CA ILE A 144 4.71 -1.98 -5.15
C ILE A 144 3.81 -3.08 -4.59
N ILE A 145 3.67 -4.18 -5.35
CA ILE A 145 3.09 -5.42 -4.86
C ILE A 145 4.19 -6.47 -4.73
N ASN A 146 4.29 -7.08 -3.57
CA ASN A 146 5.23 -8.17 -3.32
C ASN A 146 4.63 -9.23 -2.39
N ASN A 147 5.23 -10.41 -2.38
CA ASN A 147 4.90 -11.49 -1.46
C ASN A 147 6.10 -11.89 -0.61
N SER A 148 5.84 -12.46 0.56
CA SER A 148 6.84 -12.92 1.52
C SER A 148 7.66 -14.14 1.08
N TYR A 149 7.30 -14.78 -0.05
CA TYR A 149 7.96 -16.01 -0.51
C TYR A 149 9.15 -15.72 -1.42
N ASN A 150 8.96 -14.88 -2.43
CA ASN A 150 9.97 -14.57 -3.45
C ASN A 150 10.19 -13.06 -3.66
N GLN A 151 9.56 -12.20 -2.86
CA GLN A 151 9.64 -10.74 -2.96
C GLN A 151 9.22 -10.16 -4.32
N SER A 152 8.44 -10.92 -5.11
CA SER A 152 7.98 -10.55 -6.46
C SER A 152 6.49 -10.20 -6.47
N SER A 153 6.04 -9.58 -7.56
CA SER A 153 4.63 -9.26 -7.83
C SER A 153 3.80 -10.46 -8.28
N THR A 154 4.40 -11.65 -8.40
CA THR A 154 3.72 -12.89 -8.79
C THR A 154 4.39 -14.10 -8.14
N LEU A 155 3.58 -15.14 -7.90
CA LEU A 155 4.04 -16.48 -7.52
C LEU A 155 4.16 -17.42 -8.73
N ALA A 156 3.90 -16.98 -9.96
CA ALA A 156 4.05 -17.81 -11.15
C ALA A 156 5.43 -18.49 -11.20
N ASN A 157 5.44 -19.80 -11.41
CA ASN A 157 6.64 -20.66 -11.42
C ASN A 157 7.40 -20.75 -10.08
N ALA A 158 6.86 -20.21 -8.98
CA ALA A 158 7.40 -20.48 -7.65
C ALA A 158 7.26 -21.98 -7.34
N ILE A 159 8.24 -22.54 -6.64
CA ILE A 159 8.25 -23.96 -6.26
C ILE A 159 7.99 -24.04 -4.77
N PHE A 160 6.84 -24.55 -4.35
CA PHE A 160 6.48 -24.76 -2.95
C PHE A 160 6.85 -26.19 -2.52
N PRO A 161 7.54 -26.38 -1.38
CA PRO A 161 7.80 -27.72 -0.84
C PRO A 161 6.52 -28.33 -0.26
N VAL A 162 6.50 -29.66 -0.09
CA VAL A 162 5.48 -30.36 0.71
C VAL A 162 5.40 -29.76 2.12
N GLY A 163 4.17 -29.65 2.63
CA GLY A 163 3.83 -28.99 3.88
C GLY A 163 2.99 -27.73 3.66
N THR A 164 2.77 -26.98 4.74
CA THR A 164 2.00 -25.75 4.70
C THR A 164 2.94 -24.55 4.72
N THR A 165 2.78 -23.65 3.74
CA THR A 165 3.48 -22.37 3.64
C THR A 165 2.45 -21.24 3.71
N THR A 166 2.58 -20.35 4.70
CA THR A 166 1.79 -19.11 4.74
C THR A 166 2.45 -18.06 3.85
N VAL A 167 1.69 -17.53 2.89
CA VAL A 167 2.12 -16.43 2.02
C VAL A 167 1.45 -15.16 2.49
N VAL A 168 2.25 -14.10 2.68
CA VAL A 168 1.75 -12.76 2.95
C VAL A 168 2.00 -11.89 1.72
N TRP A 169 0.93 -11.33 1.17
CA TRP A 169 1.01 -10.31 0.13
C TRP A 169 0.97 -8.92 0.76
N THR A 170 1.80 -8.02 0.26
CA THR A 170 1.83 -6.61 0.66
C THR A 170 1.67 -5.72 -0.56
N VAL A 171 0.74 -4.77 -0.48
CA VAL A 171 0.64 -3.64 -1.42
C VAL A 171 1.04 -2.37 -0.69
N THR A 172 1.83 -1.54 -1.35
CA THR A 172 2.26 -0.23 -0.83
C THR A 172 1.79 0.88 -1.76
N ASP A 173 1.09 1.86 -1.23
CA ASP A 173 0.71 3.06 -1.94
C ASP A 173 1.96 3.93 -2.20
N SER A 174 2.22 4.25 -3.47
CA SER A 174 3.42 4.98 -3.87
C SER A 174 3.45 6.45 -3.48
N ILE A 175 2.30 7.02 -3.08
CA ILE A 175 2.16 8.44 -2.72
C ILE A 175 2.16 8.59 -1.20
N SER A 176 1.38 7.78 -0.49
CA SER A 176 1.27 7.86 0.97
C SER A 176 2.27 6.99 1.73
N ASN A 177 2.86 5.99 1.06
CA ASN A 177 3.64 4.92 1.69
C ASN A 177 2.82 4.09 2.70
N ASP A 178 1.49 4.14 2.62
CA ASP A 178 0.62 3.26 3.39
C ASP A 178 0.68 1.84 2.82
N THR A 179 0.49 0.85 3.68
CA THR A 179 0.52 -0.55 3.27
C THR A 179 -0.78 -1.26 3.62
N ALA A 180 -1.14 -2.25 2.82
CA ALA A 180 -2.16 -3.23 3.16
C ALA A 180 -1.64 -4.64 2.88
N THR A 181 -2.08 -5.58 3.71
CA THR A 181 -1.65 -6.97 3.61
C THR A 181 -2.84 -7.92 3.62
N CYS A 182 -2.63 -9.07 3.00
CA CYS A 182 -3.49 -10.24 3.18
C CYS A 182 -2.61 -11.48 3.22
N SER A 183 -3.13 -12.57 3.76
CA SER A 183 -2.41 -13.84 3.84
C SER A 183 -3.32 -15.01 3.53
N PHE A 184 -2.72 -16.07 3.01
CA PHE A 184 -3.37 -17.36 2.79
C PHE A 184 -2.34 -18.48 2.96
N ASP A 185 -2.82 -19.67 3.25
CA ASP A 185 -1.99 -20.87 3.35
C ASP A 185 -2.01 -21.67 2.06
N VAL A 186 -0.82 -22.09 1.61
CA VAL A 186 -0.63 -23.10 0.56
C VAL A 186 -0.21 -24.39 1.22
N THR A 187 -1.06 -25.42 1.16
CA THR A 187 -0.75 -26.77 1.64
C THR A 187 -0.45 -27.69 0.46
N ILE A 188 0.79 -28.16 0.36
CA ILE A 188 1.22 -29.13 -0.64
C ILE A 188 1.29 -30.51 0.02
N ASN A 189 0.45 -31.43 -0.43
CA ASN A 189 0.40 -32.80 0.03
C ASN A 189 1.08 -33.72 -0.99
N SER A 190 1.90 -34.67 -0.53
CA SER A 190 2.31 -35.80 -1.38
C SER A 190 1.15 -36.78 -1.48
N GLN A 191 0.78 -37.20 -2.69
CA GLN A 191 -0.18 -38.29 -2.83
C GLN A 191 0.39 -39.59 -2.28
N CYS A 192 -0.52 -40.43 -1.81
CA CYS A 192 -0.23 -41.82 -1.51
C CYS A 192 0.01 -42.59 -2.81
N PRO A 193 1.06 -43.41 -2.90
CA PRO A 193 1.23 -44.32 -4.02
C PRO A 193 0.04 -45.28 -4.10
N SER A 194 -0.46 -45.51 -5.31
CA SER A 194 -1.71 -46.26 -5.56
C SER A 194 -1.58 -47.77 -5.38
N ASP A 195 -0.42 -48.33 -5.74
CA ASP A 195 -0.14 -49.76 -5.70
C ASP A 195 1.17 -50.03 -4.96
N ILE A 196 1.06 -50.52 -3.73
CA ILE A 196 2.21 -50.90 -2.91
C ILE A 196 2.01 -52.32 -2.42
N TYR A 197 3.01 -53.15 -2.69
CA TYR A 197 3.16 -54.48 -2.11
C TYR A 197 4.24 -54.40 -1.03
N LEU A 198 3.83 -54.51 0.24
CA LEU A 198 4.73 -54.58 1.39
C LEU A 198 4.87 -56.05 1.79
N TYR A 199 6.11 -56.53 1.96
CA TYR A 199 6.39 -57.95 2.20
C TYR A 199 6.82 -58.24 3.65
N SER A 200 7.00 -57.21 4.47
CA SER A 200 7.38 -57.34 5.88
C SER A 200 6.83 -56.19 6.73
N GLN A 201 6.77 -56.39 8.06
CA GLN A 201 6.40 -55.30 8.99
C GLN A 201 7.41 -54.15 8.94
N SER A 202 8.69 -54.43 8.71
CA SER A 202 9.71 -53.37 8.52
C SER A 202 9.44 -52.50 7.30
N ASP A 203 8.90 -53.08 6.21
CA ASP A 203 8.52 -52.31 5.02
C ASP A 203 7.31 -51.42 5.32
N VAL A 204 6.36 -51.91 6.14
CA VAL A 204 5.22 -51.13 6.64
C VAL A 204 5.68 -49.94 7.46
N ASP A 205 6.56 -50.16 8.44
CA ASP A 205 7.02 -49.11 9.34
C ASP A 205 7.83 -48.04 8.57
N SER A 206 8.69 -48.47 7.63
CA SER A 206 9.45 -47.56 6.75
C SER A 206 8.54 -46.76 5.83
N PHE A 207 7.50 -47.39 5.29
CA PHE A 207 6.55 -46.74 4.42
C PHE A 207 5.68 -45.73 5.18
N GLN A 208 5.16 -46.10 6.36
CA GLN A 208 4.34 -45.24 7.21
C GLN A 208 5.14 -44.07 7.80
N TYR A 209 6.45 -44.25 8.02
CA TYR A 209 7.35 -43.16 8.34
C TYR A 209 7.48 -42.15 7.18
N LYS A 210 7.53 -42.64 5.93
CA LYS A 210 7.67 -41.80 4.74
C LYS A 210 6.34 -41.15 4.30
N TYR A 211 5.21 -41.80 4.59
CA TYR A 211 3.87 -41.39 4.17
C TYR A 211 2.86 -41.49 5.34
N PRO A 212 2.98 -40.62 6.36
CA PRO A 212 2.22 -40.74 7.61
C PRO A 212 0.70 -40.60 7.44
N ASP A 213 0.26 -39.89 6.41
CA ASP A 213 -1.16 -39.61 6.15
C ASP A 213 -1.83 -40.64 5.22
N CYS A 214 -1.08 -41.67 4.79
CA CYS A 214 -1.58 -42.67 3.85
C CYS A 214 -2.23 -43.87 4.54
N GLN A 215 -3.48 -44.17 4.16
CA GLN A 215 -4.19 -45.39 4.54
C GLN A 215 -3.84 -46.51 3.55
N PHE A 216 -3.41 -47.68 4.03
CA PHE A 216 -3.03 -48.81 3.17
C PHE A 216 -3.57 -50.16 3.68
N ARG A 217 -3.69 -51.13 2.77
CA ARG A 217 -4.02 -52.53 3.08
C ARG A 217 -2.74 -53.37 3.05
N VAL A 218 -2.45 -54.07 4.14
CA VAL A 218 -1.28 -54.96 4.25
C VAL A 218 -1.66 -56.35 3.74
N PHE A 219 -0.87 -56.90 2.82
CA PHE A 219 -0.97 -58.31 2.42
C PHE A 219 0.25 -59.05 2.96
N VAL A 220 0.12 -59.67 4.13
CA VAL A 220 1.14 -60.56 4.67
C VAL A 220 0.98 -61.92 3.98
N ASN A 221 1.89 -62.27 3.07
CA ASN A 221 1.98 -63.63 2.56
C ASN A 221 2.64 -64.49 3.66
N TYR A 222 1.89 -65.46 4.19
CA TYR A 222 2.41 -66.53 5.04
C TYR A 222 2.96 -67.68 4.18
#